data_AF-A0A4Z0P820-F1
#
_entry.id   AF-A0A4Z0P820-F1
#
_cell.length_a   1.000
_cell.length_b   1.000
_cell.length_c   1.000
_cell.angle_alpha   90.00
_cell.angle_beta   90.00
_cell.angle_gamma   90.00
#
_symmetry.space_group_name_H-M   'P 1'
#
loop_
_entity.id
_entity.type
_entity.pdbx_description
1 polymer ?
#
loop_
_entity_poly.entity_id
_entity_poly.type
_entity_poly.pdbx_seq_one_letter_code
_entity_poly.pdbx_strand_id
1 'polypeptide(L)'
;MKSTVLLSAWLLALAACQSNPTPPAAKEAAAPVAAPNSPAAAESGLETTTPERIQDSDVTVNGQPNRELTTQALERQLGRPNSVDKGAVECGGQLDLPADAPAGDWWLYGKTIYEVNGTHALLHTFDVTTGQFSGKLGKLTLDQNTTLEDLRRYYPRAARQAEETNTNRDEQVVNLPFEDQGELTDASLNLVFRNGRLQEVEFFFPC
;
A
#
# COMPACT_ATOMS: atom_id res chain seq x y z
N MET A 1 -7.28 51.17 -22.69
CA MET A 1 -6.84 52.04 -21.57
C MET A 1 -5.82 51.25 -20.76
N LYS A 2 -4.64 51.83 -20.56
CA LYS A 2 -3.52 51.27 -19.80
C LYS A 2 -3.80 51.46 -18.31
N SER A 3 -3.56 50.47 -17.46
CA SER A 3 -3.11 50.77 -16.10
C SER A 3 -2.25 49.64 -15.53
N THR A 4 -1.09 50.07 -15.10
CA THR A 4 0.08 49.37 -14.60
C THR A 4 0.08 49.33 -13.06
N VAL A 5 0.69 48.27 -12.52
CA VAL A 5 1.61 48.26 -11.35
C VAL A 5 1.03 48.50 -9.95
N LEU A 6 1.29 47.56 -9.04
CA LEU A 6 2.02 47.83 -7.79
C LEU A 6 2.57 46.55 -7.15
N LEU A 7 3.91 46.46 -7.16
CA LEU A 7 4.73 45.56 -6.36
C LEU A 7 4.56 45.89 -4.87
N SER A 8 4.52 44.85 -4.03
CA SER A 8 4.91 44.94 -2.62
C SER A 8 5.71 43.71 -2.23
N ALA A 9 7.03 43.84 -2.33
CA ALA A 9 8.00 42.93 -1.71
C ALA A 9 8.08 43.26 -0.21
N TRP A 10 7.93 42.27 0.66
CA TRP A 10 8.32 42.37 2.06
C TRP A 10 9.50 41.44 2.33
N LEU A 11 10.56 42.09 2.79
CA LEU A 11 11.90 41.61 3.08
C LEU A 11 12.06 41.44 4.61
N LEU A 12 12.92 40.47 4.96
CA LEU A 12 13.83 40.45 6.12
C LEU A 12 13.25 40.21 7.54
N ALA A 13 13.67 39.07 8.11
CA ALA A 13 14.44 39.08 9.35
C ALA A 13 15.37 37.86 9.42
N LEU A 14 16.66 38.09 9.15
CA LEU A 14 17.78 37.20 9.49
C LEU A 14 18.19 37.53 10.93
N ALA A 15 18.15 36.55 11.83
CA ALA A 15 18.87 36.59 13.10
C ALA A 15 20.07 35.64 13.02
N ALA A 16 21.24 36.17 13.32
CA ALA A 16 22.55 35.53 13.19
C ALA A 16 23.16 35.21 14.55
N CYS A 17 24.16 34.32 14.52
CA CYS A 17 25.23 34.09 15.50
C CYS A 17 24.80 33.33 16.80
N GLN A 18 25.53 32.35 17.32
CA GLN A 18 26.99 32.30 17.52
C GLN A 18 27.57 30.87 17.54
N SER A 19 28.86 30.83 17.23
CA SER A 19 29.77 29.69 17.05
C SER A 19 30.27 29.05 18.36
N ASN A 20 30.68 27.76 18.26
CA ASN A 20 31.33 26.91 19.29
C ASN A 20 32.72 27.43 19.76
N PRO A 21 33.30 26.89 20.87
CA PRO A 21 34.14 25.68 20.77
C PRO A 21 34.17 24.72 22.01
N THR A 22 34.60 23.48 21.74
CA THR A 22 34.93 22.33 22.62
C THR A 22 36.46 22.30 22.94
N PRO A 23 37.05 21.33 23.68
CA PRO A 23 37.03 20.92 25.10
C PRO A 23 38.39 21.19 25.83
N PRO A 24 38.65 20.59 27.03
CA PRO A 24 39.61 19.48 27.00
C PRO A 24 39.26 18.27 27.90
N ALA A 25 39.87 17.15 27.54
CA ALA A 25 39.78 15.84 28.15
C ALA A 25 40.43 15.74 29.54
N ALA A 26 39.86 14.89 30.39
CA ALA A 26 40.56 14.28 31.51
C ALA A 26 40.46 12.76 31.37
N LYS A 27 41.63 12.11 31.20
CA LYS A 27 41.83 10.68 31.41
C LYS A 27 41.86 10.46 32.92
N GLU A 28 41.11 9.50 33.42
CA GLU A 28 41.46 8.81 34.66
C GLU A 28 41.22 7.31 34.49
N ALA A 29 42.26 6.54 34.80
CA ALA A 29 42.32 5.10 34.67
C ALA A 29 42.37 4.49 36.08
N ALA A 30 41.43 3.60 36.38
CA ALA A 30 41.45 2.60 37.45
C ALA A 30 40.16 1.77 37.30
N ALA A 31 40.04 0.46 37.53
CA ALA A 31 40.87 -0.70 37.82
C ALA A 31 39.93 -1.92 37.52
N PRO A 32 40.42 -3.17 37.45
CA PRO A 32 39.65 -4.31 36.92
C PRO A 32 38.68 -4.88 37.96
N VAL A 33 37.44 -5.21 37.55
CA VAL A 33 36.51 -6.02 38.34
C VAL A 33 36.12 -7.25 37.53
N ALA A 34 36.27 -8.40 38.18
CA ALA A 34 36.03 -9.73 37.66
C ALA A 34 34.55 -10.00 37.33
N ALA A 35 34.34 -10.90 36.37
CA ALA A 35 33.06 -11.43 35.89
C ALA A 35 32.26 -12.14 37.01
N PRO A 36 30.92 -12.30 36.90
CA PRO A 36 30.40 -13.43 36.12
C PRO A 36 29.00 -13.23 35.48
N ASN A 37 28.62 -14.23 34.69
CA ASN A 37 27.26 -14.59 34.21
C ASN A 37 26.92 -14.16 32.78
N SER A 38 27.15 -15.10 31.86
CA SER A 38 26.38 -15.22 30.62
C SER A 38 24.88 -15.23 30.92
N PRO A 39 24.07 -14.48 30.15
CA PRO A 39 22.79 -14.97 29.70
C PRO A 39 23.01 -15.81 28.44
N ALA A 40 22.31 -16.93 28.42
CA ALA A 40 22.15 -17.88 27.34
C ALA A 40 22.23 -17.26 25.94
N ALA A 41 22.90 -17.99 25.04
CA ALA A 41 22.62 -17.90 23.62
C ALA A 41 21.10 -17.87 23.45
N ALA A 42 20.59 -16.77 22.89
CA ALA A 42 19.19 -16.70 22.49
C ALA A 42 18.95 -17.91 21.60
N GLU A 43 18.12 -18.83 22.10
CA GLU A 43 17.60 -19.93 21.33
C GLU A 43 17.05 -19.30 20.05
N SER A 44 17.72 -19.61 18.94
CA SER A 44 17.17 -19.47 17.61
C SER A 44 15.99 -20.42 17.55
N GLY A 45 14.89 -19.99 18.13
CA GLY A 45 13.59 -20.59 17.92
C GLY A 45 13.33 -20.45 16.44
N LEU A 46 13.30 -21.58 15.76
CA LEU A 46 12.68 -21.72 14.45
C LEU A 46 11.31 -21.06 14.52
N GLU A 47 11.21 -19.80 14.08
CA GLU A 47 9.93 -19.13 13.91
C GLU A 47 9.15 -19.96 12.91
N THR A 48 8.00 -20.44 13.35
CA THR A 48 7.02 -21.07 12.47
C THR A 48 6.73 -20.11 11.32
N THR A 49 7.04 -20.57 10.11
CA THR A 49 7.09 -19.83 8.84
C THR A 49 5.72 -19.46 8.29
N THR A 50 4.74 -19.18 9.14
CA THR A 50 3.38 -18.90 8.70
C THR A 50 3.33 -17.49 8.09
N PRO A 51 2.95 -17.34 6.82
CA PRO A 51 2.77 -16.02 6.21
C PRO A 51 1.72 -15.23 6.99
N GLU A 52 1.86 -13.91 7.03
CA GLU A 52 0.78 -13.04 7.51
C GLU A 52 -0.41 -13.17 6.55
N ARG A 53 -1.61 -13.32 7.10
CA ARG A 53 -2.84 -13.57 6.36
C ARG A 53 -3.87 -12.51 6.71
N ILE A 54 -4.76 -12.24 5.78
CA ILE A 54 -5.84 -11.27 5.94
C ILE A 54 -7.14 -11.88 5.40
N GLN A 55 -8.29 -11.42 5.87
CA GLN A 55 -9.57 -11.73 5.24
C GLN A 55 -9.90 -10.62 4.24
N ASP A 56 -10.59 -10.92 3.13
CA ASP A 56 -11.04 -9.86 2.20
C ASP A 56 -11.94 -8.83 2.92
N SER A 57 -12.70 -9.29 3.92
CA SER A 57 -13.53 -8.46 4.80
C SER A 57 -12.75 -7.48 5.69
N ASP A 58 -11.44 -7.67 5.87
CA ASP A 58 -10.58 -6.72 6.58
C ASP A 58 -10.28 -5.47 5.74
N VAL A 59 -10.54 -5.54 4.43
CA VAL A 59 -10.28 -4.46 3.47
C VAL A 59 -11.55 -3.66 3.22
N THR A 60 -11.44 -2.34 3.33
CA THR A 60 -12.50 -1.43 2.89
C THR A 60 -11.93 -0.47 1.86
N VAL A 61 -12.78 -0.02 0.94
CA VAL A 61 -12.43 1.02 -0.05
C VAL A 61 -13.44 2.15 0.05
N ASN A 62 -12.95 3.37 0.24
CA ASN A 62 -13.76 4.56 0.50
C ASN A 62 -14.80 4.36 1.62
N GLY A 63 -14.40 3.58 2.64
CA GLY A 63 -15.24 3.24 3.79
C GLY A 63 -16.32 2.18 3.53
N GLN A 64 -16.36 1.59 2.34
CA GLN A 64 -17.28 0.49 2.01
C GLN A 64 -16.57 -0.86 2.14
N PRO A 65 -17.19 -1.85 2.80
CA PRO A 65 -16.65 -3.22 2.87
C PRO A 65 -16.87 -4.00 1.58
N ASN A 66 -17.88 -3.62 0.78
CA ASN A 66 -18.14 -4.24 -0.52
C ASN A 66 -17.50 -3.39 -1.63
N ARG A 67 -16.75 -4.07 -2.51
CA ARG A 67 -16.06 -3.52 -3.68
C ARG A 67 -16.89 -3.55 -4.94
N GLU A 68 -18.03 -4.24 -4.90
CA GLU A 68 -18.98 -4.36 -5.99
C GLU A 68 -19.95 -3.17 -6.03
N LEU A 69 -20.16 -2.66 -7.22
CA LEU A 69 -21.12 -1.62 -7.57
C LEU A 69 -21.97 -2.10 -8.74
N THR A 70 -23.09 -1.41 -8.96
CA THR A 70 -23.74 -1.49 -10.27
C THR A 70 -22.96 -0.66 -11.28
N THR A 71 -22.95 -1.06 -12.55
CA THR A 71 -22.35 -0.29 -13.66
C THR A 71 -22.89 1.15 -13.69
N GLN A 72 -24.20 1.33 -13.44
CA GLN A 72 -24.82 2.65 -13.36
C GLN A 72 -24.32 3.48 -12.15
N ALA A 73 -24.04 2.85 -11.02
CA ALA A 73 -23.48 3.55 -9.85
C ALA A 73 -22.02 3.95 -10.12
N LEU A 74 -21.24 3.06 -10.73
CA LEU A 74 -19.86 3.33 -11.14
C LEU A 74 -19.79 4.54 -12.09
N GLU A 75 -20.59 4.56 -13.15
CA GLU A 75 -20.64 5.68 -14.09
C GLU A 75 -21.10 6.99 -13.45
N ARG A 76 -22.01 6.93 -12.47
CA ARG A 76 -22.42 8.12 -11.72
C ARG A 76 -21.31 8.67 -10.83
N GLN A 77 -20.45 7.80 -10.29
CA GLN A 77 -19.36 8.19 -9.40
C GLN A 77 -18.13 8.68 -10.17
N LEU A 78 -17.73 7.98 -11.23
CA LEU A 78 -16.47 8.20 -11.92
C LEU A 78 -16.63 8.76 -13.34
N GLY A 79 -17.86 8.80 -13.87
CA GLY A 79 -18.11 9.12 -15.26
C GLY A 79 -17.76 7.97 -16.19
N ARG A 80 -17.44 8.31 -17.44
CA ARG A 80 -17.04 7.34 -18.46
C ARG A 80 -15.60 6.90 -18.24
N PRO A 81 -15.27 5.62 -18.43
CA PRO A 81 -13.90 5.14 -18.34
C PRO A 81 -13.02 5.77 -19.43
N ASN A 82 -11.72 5.88 -19.16
CA ASN A 82 -10.72 6.32 -20.12
C ASN A 82 -10.58 5.33 -21.29
N SER A 83 -10.64 4.03 -20.98
CA SER A 83 -10.65 2.94 -21.96
C SER A 83 -11.46 1.76 -21.46
N VAL A 84 -11.92 0.93 -22.39
CA VAL A 84 -12.62 -0.33 -22.11
C VAL A 84 -11.99 -1.42 -22.94
N ASP A 85 -11.42 -2.42 -22.27
CA ASP A 85 -10.87 -3.60 -22.92
C ASP A 85 -11.93 -4.70 -22.87
N LYS A 86 -12.59 -4.90 -24.02
CA LYS A 86 -13.77 -5.75 -24.10
C LYS A 86 -13.45 -7.23 -24.09
N GLY A 87 -14.17 -8.01 -23.29
CA GLY A 87 -13.98 -9.45 -23.17
C GLY A 87 -12.58 -9.85 -22.71
N ALA A 88 -11.87 -8.94 -22.03
CA ALA A 88 -10.48 -9.13 -21.62
C ALA A 88 -10.34 -9.79 -20.24
N VAL A 89 -11.44 -9.98 -19.52
CA VAL A 89 -11.48 -10.76 -18.28
C VAL A 89 -11.58 -12.24 -18.67
N GLU A 90 -10.46 -12.82 -19.08
CA GLU A 90 -10.39 -14.23 -19.50
C GLU A 90 -10.18 -15.18 -18.31
N CYS A 91 -9.51 -14.71 -17.27
CA CYS A 91 -9.26 -15.44 -16.03
C CYS A 91 -8.93 -14.45 -14.89
N GLY A 92 -8.97 -14.91 -13.63
CA GLY A 92 -8.82 -14.03 -12.46
C GLY A 92 -10.01 -13.08 -12.22
N GLY A 93 -11.13 -13.30 -12.92
CA GLY A 93 -12.40 -12.61 -12.65
C GLY A 93 -12.93 -12.99 -11.27
N GLN A 94 -13.45 -12.00 -10.57
CA GLN A 94 -13.95 -12.10 -9.20
C GLN A 94 -15.47 -12.00 -9.12
N LEU A 95 -16.12 -11.58 -10.20
CA LEU A 95 -17.58 -11.60 -10.27
C LEU A 95 -18.08 -13.05 -10.29
N ASP A 96 -18.97 -13.39 -9.35
CA ASP A 96 -19.66 -14.68 -9.32
C ASP A 96 -20.71 -14.73 -10.43
N LEU A 97 -20.26 -15.16 -11.62
CA LEU A 97 -21.06 -15.22 -12.83
C LEU A 97 -21.37 -16.68 -13.20
N PRO A 98 -22.52 -16.94 -13.85
CA PRO A 98 -22.78 -18.23 -14.45
C PRO A 98 -21.64 -18.66 -15.39
N ALA A 99 -21.37 -19.97 -15.46
CA ALA A 99 -20.28 -20.51 -16.27
C ALA A 99 -20.42 -20.24 -17.79
N ASP A 100 -21.63 -19.91 -18.26
CA ASP A 100 -21.93 -19.53 -19.64
C ASP A 100 -22.02 -18.01 -19.88
N ALA A 101 -21.74 -17.21 -18.85
CA ALA A 101 -21.67 -15.76 -18.99
C ALA A 101 -20.56 -15.37 -19.98
N PRO A 102 -20.75 -14.31 -20.78
CA PRO A 102 -19.69 -13.79 -21.62
C PRO A 102 -18.52 -13.31 -20.75
N ALA A 103 -17.30 -13.32 -21.31
CA ALA A 103 -16.14 -12.73 -20.66
C ALA A 103 -16.42 -11.26 -20.28
N GLY A 104 -15.97 -10.86 -19.10
CA GLY A 104 -16.10 -9.48 -18.62
C GLY A 104 -15.20 -8.51 -19.38
N ASP A 105 -15.50 -7.23 -19.21
CA ASP A 105 -14.69 -6.12 -19.72
C ASP A 105 -13.82 -5.56 -18.58
N TRP A 106 -12.62 -5.07 -18.93
CA TRP A 106 -11.87 -4.17 -18.03
C TRP A 106 -12.26 -2.73 -18.32
N TRP A 107 -12.75 -2.02 -17.31
CA TRP A 107 -13.02 -0.58 -17.37
C TRP A 107 -11.92 0.18 -16.65
N LEU A 108 -11.17 0.99 -17.40
CA LEU A 108 -9.99 1.68 -16.89
C LEU A 108 -10.30 3.15 -16.62
N TYR A 109 -10.05 3.58 -15.40
CA TYR A 109 -10.13 4.95 -14.91
C TYR A 109 -8.71 5.42 -14.54
N GLY A 110 -7.83 5.49 -15.54
CA GLY A 110 -6.40 5.65 -15.34
C GLY A 110 -5.79 4.36 -14.82
N LYS A 111 -5.27 4.39 -13.59
CA LYS A 111 -4.70 3.22 -12.89
C LYS A 111 -5.72 2.47 -12.04
N THR A 112 -6.91 3.02 -11.85
CA THR A 112 -8.03 2.31 -11.21
C THR A 112 -8.74 1.46 -12.25
N ILE A 113 -8.96 0.18 -11.95
CA ILE A 113 -9.52 -0.82 -12.87
C ILE A 113 -10.71 -1.49 -12.20
N TYR A 114 -11.80 -1.61 -12.95
CA TYR A 114 -12.98 -2.40 -12.58
C TYR A 114 -13.16 -3.55 -13.57
N GLU A 115 -13.44 -4.73 -13.04
CA GLU A 115 -14.08 -5.81 -13.79
C GLU A 115 -15.55 -5.43 -14.01
N VAL A 116 -16.06 -5.50 -15.23
CA VAL A 116 -17.46 -5.19 -15.52
C VAL A 116 -18.10 -6.31 -16.33
N ASN A 117 -19.24 -6.81 -15.86
CA ASN A 117 -20.07 -7.75 -16.59
C ASN A 117 -21.55 -7.38 -16.44
N GLY A 118 -22.17 -6.91 -17.53
CA GLY A 118 -23.56 -6.48 -17.53
C GLY A 118 -23.82 -5.33 -16.55
N THR A 119 -24.60 -5.61 -15.50
CA THR A 119 -24.96 -4.63 -14.46
C THR A 119 -24.00 -4.60 -13.29
N HIS A 120 -23.02 -5.51 -13.23
CA HIS A 120 -22.09 -5.67 -12.12
C HIS A 120 -20.74 -5.06 -12.47
N ALA A 121 -20.15 -4.36 -11.51
CA ALA A 121 -18.83 -3.79 -11.61
C ALA A 121 -18.07 -4.00 -10.30
N LEU A 122 -16.94 -4.69 -10.34
CA LEU A 122 -16.15 -5.03 -9.16
C LEU A 122 -14.77 -4.41 -9.25
N LEU A 123 -14.38 -3.71 -8.18
CA LEU A 123 -13.08 -3.04 -8.14
C LEU A 123 -11.94 -4.08 -8.07
N HIS A 124 -11.09 -4.05 -9.09
CA HIS A 124 -9.92 -4.92 -9.22
C HIS A 124 -8.65 -4.24 -8.71
N THR A 125 -8.42 -2.99 -9.10
CA THR A 125 -7.26 -2.19 -8.69
C THR A 125 -7.68 -0.76 -8.42
N PHE A 126 -7.15 -0.10 -7.38
CA PHE A 126 -7.31 1.35 -7.22
C PHE A 126 -5.99 2.08 -6.99
N ASP A 127 -5.91 3.25 -7.61
CA ASP A 127 -4.82 4.21 -7.46
C ASP A 127 -5.07 5.14 -6.27
N VAL A 128 -4.16 5.13 -5.30
CA VAL A 128 -4.25 6.01 -4.12
C VAL A 128 -3.66 7.40 -4.37
N THR A 129 -2.84 7.57 -5.41
CA THR A 129 -1.98 8.77 -5.61
C THR A 129 -2.74 10.04 -5.92
N THR A 130 -3.99 9.92 -6.37
CA THR A 130 -4.88 11.06 -6.65
C THR A 130 -5.66 11.54 -5.43
N GLY A 131 -5.68 10.74 -4.35
CA GLY A 131 -6.53 10.96 -3.19
C GLY A 131 -8.02 10.67 -3.42
N GLN A 132 -8.43 10.25 -4.63
CA GLN A 132 -9.81 9.88 -4.94
C GLN A 132 -10.22 8.55 -4.29
N PHE A 133 -9.25 7.63 -4.16
CA PHE A 133 -9.43 6.35 -3.51
C PHE A 133 -8.55 6.26 -2.28
N SER A 134 -9.13 5.71 -1.23
CA SER A 134 -8.40 5.27 -0.04
C SER A 134 -9.02 3.98 0.45
N GLY A 135 -8.26 3.20 1.20
CA GLY A 135 -8.76 2.02 1.86
C GLY A 135 -8.35 1.94 3.31
N LYS A 136 -8.87 0.91 3.98
CA LYS A 136 -8.30 0.44 5.24
C LYS A 136 -8.05 -1.05 5.13
N LEU A 137 -6.98 -1.48 5.78
CA LEU A 137 -6.69 -2.88 6.07
C LEU A 137 -6.52 -3.00 7.59
N GLY A 138 -7.58 -3.45 8.26
CA GLY A 138 -7.66 -3.39 9.72
C GLY A 138 -7.42 -1.97 10.26
N LYS A 139 -6.29 -1.75 10.94
CA LYS A 139 -5.89 -0.45 11.49
C LYS A 139 -5.04 0.40 10.54
N LEU A 140 -4.50 -0.19 9.48
CA LEU A 140 -3.68 0.51 8.50
C LEU A 140 -4.60 1.25 7.54
N THR A 141 -4.31 2.54 7.32
CA THR A 141 -4.93 3.30 6.22
C THR A 141 -4.10 3.06 4.96
N LEU A 142 -4.78 2.86 3.83
CA LEU A 142 -4.21 2.69 2.50
C LEU A 142 -4.54 3.94 1.68
N ASP A 143 -3.65 4.93 1.67
CA ASP A 143 -3.80 6.17 0.92
C ASP A 143 -2.45 6.67 0.37
N GLN A 144 -2.44 7.84 -0.27
CA GLN A 144 -1.23 8.47 -0.84
C GLN A 144 -0.11 8.77 0.17
N ASN A 145 -0.42 8.78 1.47
CA ASN A 145 0.55 9.03 2.53
C ASN A 145 1.10 7.73 3.14
N THR A 146 0.47 6.58 2.87
CA THR A 146 0.90 5.28 3.37
C THR A 146 2.29 4.93 2.85
N THR A 147 3.17 4.55 3.78
CA THR A 147 4.54 4.14 3.46
C THR A 147 4.77 2.65 3.69
N LEU A 148 5.83 2.11 3.09
CA LEU A 148 6.27 0.74 3.37
C LEU A 148 6.63 0.56 4.86
N GLU A 149 7.14 1.62 5.50
CA GLU A 149 7.43 1.60 6.94
C GLU A 149 6.14 1.50 7.77
N ASP A 150 5.05 2.16 7.37
CA ASP A 150 3.76 1.99 8.04
C ASP A 150 3.27 0.55 7.88
N LEU A 151 3.38 -0.02 6.68
CA LEU A 151 3.04 -1.42 6.45
C LEU A 151 3.88 -2.36 7.33
N ARG A 152 5.20 -2.16 7.39
CA ARG A 152 6.13 -2.97 8.18
C ARG A 152 5.77 -3.04 9.67
N ARG A 153 5.12 -2.01 10.22
CA ARG A 153 4.66 -2.02 11.62
C ARG A 153 3.48 -2.97 11.88
N TYR A 154 2.64 -3.21 10.86
CA TYR A 154 1.46 -4.08 10.97
C TYR A 154 1.69 -5.46 10.35
N TYR A 155 2.47 -5.52 9.27
CA TYR A 155 2.77 -6.72 8.47
C TYR A 155 4.28 -6.83 8.20
N PRO A 156 5.12 -6.99 9.25
CA PRO A 156 6.57 -7.02 9.12
C PRO A 156 7.11 -8.16 8.24
N ARG A 157 6.43 -9.32 8.18
CA ARG A 157 6.90 -10.45 7.37
C ARG A 157 6.66 -10.21 5.90
N ALA A 158 5.46 -9.77 5.53
CA ALA A 158 5.13 -9.47 4.14
C ALA A 158 6.04 -8.36 3.57
N ALA A 159 6.27 -7.30 4.35
CA ALA A 159 7.17 -6.21 3.96
C ALA A 159 8.62 -6.69 3.71
N ARG A 160 9.13 -7.62 4.54
CA ARG A 160 10.49 -8.18 4.36
C ARG A 160 10.59 -9.06 3.11
N GLN A 161 9.60 -9.90 2.84
CA GLN A 161 9.59 -10.76 1.66
C GLN A 161 9.63 -9.97 0.35
N ALA A 162 8.92 -8.84 0.29
CA ALA A 162 8.95 -7.94 -0.87
C ALA A 162 10.35 -7.35 -1.13
N GLU A 163 11.11 -7.02 -0.07
CA GLU A 163 12.48 -6.50 -0.18
C GLU A 163 13.47 -7.56 -0.68
N GLU A 164 13.28 -8.81 -0.28
CA GLU A 164 14.14 -9.92 -0.67
C GLU A 164 13.90 -10.34 -2.13
N THR A 165 12.66 -10.20 -2.60
CA THR A 165 12.24 -10.64 -3.94
C THR A 165 12.50 -9.59 -5.03
N ASN A 166 12.46 -8.29 -4.69
CA ASN A 166 12.68 -7.22 -5.67
C ASN A 166 14.11 -6.69 -5.67
N THR A 167 14.86 -7.00 -6.74
CA THR A 167 16.19 -6.40 -6.98
C THR A 167 16.13 -4.92 -7.36
N ASN A 168 14.96 -4.44 -7.83
CA ASN A 168 14.72 -3.04 -8.11
C ASN A 168 14.13 -2.35 -6.87
N ARG A 169 14.85 -1.39 -6.29
CA ARG A 169 14.39 -0.66 -5.09
C ARG A 169 13.34 0.40 -5.40
N ASP A 170 13.11 0.71 -6.69
CA ASP A 170 12.22 1.79 -7.08
C ASP A 170 10.75 1.38 -7.00
N GLU A 171 10.44 0.08 -7.12
CA GLU A 171 9.11 -0.49 -7.01
C GLU A 171 9.12 -1.78 -6.18
N GLN A 172 8.18 -1.91 -5.24
CA GLN A 172 8.06 -3.05 -4.35
C GLN A 172 6.60 -3.48 -4.28
N VAL A 173 6.32 -4.74 -4.61
CA VAL A 173 4.99 -5.32 -4.47
C VAL A 173 5.00 -6.15 -3.20
N VAL A 174 4.15 -5.78 -2.24
CA VAL A 174 3.92 -6.57 -1.02
C VAL A 174 2.64 -7.36 -1.20
N ASN A 175 2.76 -8.69 -1.15
CA ASN A 175 1.64 -9.61 -1.25
C ASN A 175 1.12 -9.98 0.14
N LEU A 176 -0.18 -9.87 0.34
CA LEU A 176 -0.88 -10.31 1.56
C LEU A 176 -1.93 -11.36 1.18
N PRO A 177 -1.64 -12.66 1.40
CA PRO A 177 -2.57 -13.74 1.07
C PRO A 177 -3.90 -13.61 1.79
N PHE A 178 -4.99 -13.85 1.06
CA PHE A 178 -6.31 -13.96 1.67
C PHE A 178 -6.51 -15.34 2.30
N GLU A 179 -7.21 -15.38 3.42
CA GLU A 179 -7.74 -16.62 4.00
C GLU A 179 -9.27 -16.64 3.99
N ASP A 180 -9.84 -17.84 3.84
CA ASP A 180 -11.26 -18.11 4.07
C ASP A 180 -11.39 -19.24 5.09
N GLN A 181 -12.12 -18.99 6.16
CA GLN A 181 -12.32 -19.94 7.27
C GLN A 181 -11.01 -20.53 7.86
N GLY A 182 -9.92 -19.78 7.81
CA GLY A 182 -8.59 -20.17 8.31
C GLY A 182 -7.71 -20.92 7.31
N GLU A 183 -8.23 -21.22 6.11
CA GLU A 183 -7.48 -21.81 5.01
C GLU A 183 -6.97 -20.73 4.07
N LEU A 184 -5.74 -20.89 3.56
CA LEU A 184 -5.19 -19.98 2.56
C LEU A 184 -5.95 -20.15 1.24
N THR A 185 -6.23 -19.01 0.62
CA THR A 185 -6.67 -18.95 -0.78
C THR A 185 -5.47 -18.62 -1.66
N ASP A 186 -5.59 -18.87 -2.96
CA ASP A 186 -4.57 -18.44 -3.92
C ASP A 186 -4.71 -16.93 -4.27
N ALA A 187 -5.74 -16.27 -3.75
CA ALA A 187 -5.97 -14.83 -3.89
C ALA A 187 -5.19 -14.03 -2.84
N SER A 188 -4.94 -12.75 -3.15
CA SER A 188 -4.16 -11.89 -2.27
C SER A 188 -4.45 -10.40 -2.51
N LEU A 189 -4.14 -9.59 -1.51
CA LEU A 189 -4.04 -8.15 -1.67
C LEU A 189 -2.59 -7.78 -2.02
N ASN A 190 -2.40 -7.23 -3.21
CA ASN A 190 -1.12 -6.68 -3.65
C ASN A 190 -1.06 -5.18 -3.34
N LEU A 191 -0.03 -4.78 -2.62
CA LEU A 191 0.26 -3.38 -2.31
C LEU A 191 1.51 -2.95 -3.08
N VAL A 192 1.33 -2.06 -4.07
CA VAL A 192 2.42 -1.60 -4.93
C VAL A 192 2.98 -0.30 -4.37
N PHE A 193 4.23 -0.35 -3.92
CA PHE A 193 4.98 0.80 -3.43
C PHE A 193 5.98 1.28 -4.48
N ARG A 194 6.10 2.59 -4.65
CA ARG A 194 7.21 3.22 -5.39
C ARG A 194 7.91 4.22 -4.51
N ASN A 195 9.25 4.16 -4.49
CA ASN A 195 10.07 5.00 -3.59
C ASN A 195 9.57 4.97 -2.12
N GLY A 196 9.14 3.79 -1.66
CA GLY A 196 8.62 3.57 -0.30
C GLY A 196 7.22 4.12 -0.02
N ARG A 197 6.49 4.65 -1.02
CA ARG A 197 5.11 5.15 -0.89
C ARG A 197 4.12 4.30 -1.66
N LEU A 198 2.96 4.03 -1.05
CA LEU A 198 1.89 3.29 -1.70
C LEU A 198 1.41 4.04 -2.96
N GLN A 199 1.26 3.30 -4.05
CA GLN A 199 0.78 3.81 -5.33
C GLN A 199 -0.57 3.18 -5.67
N GLU A 200 -0.63 1.86 -5.58
CA GLU A 200 -1.76 1.07 -6.07
C GLU A 200 -2.04 -0.07 -5.10
N VAL A 201 -3.32 -0.43 -5.02
CA VAL A 201 -3.82 -1.58 -4.28
C VAL A 201 -4.59 -2.45 -5.26
N GLU A 202 -4.18 -3.70 -5.40
CA GLU A 202 -4.75 -4.68 -6.33
C GLU A 202 -5.29 -5.88 -5.55
N PHE A 203 -6.52 -6.27 -5.89
CA PHE A 203 -7.14 -7.50 -5.44
C PHE A 203 -6.82 -8.58 -6.46
N PHE A 204 -5.72 -9.30 -6.23
CA PHE A 204 -5.19 -10.29 -7.16
C PHE A 204 -5.87 -11.64 -6.95
N PHE A 205 -6.40 -12.20 -8.03
CA PHE A 205 -6.98 -13.54 -8.08
C PHE A 205 -6.34 -14.28 -9.24
N PRO A 206 -5.74 -15.44 -9.00
CA PRO A 206 -5.05 -16.17 -10.05
C PRO A 206 -6.05 -16.78 -11.03
N CYS A 207 -5.52 -17.05 -12.21
CA CYS A 207 -6.01 -18.06 -13.12
C CYS A 207 -5.50 -19.42 -12.63
#